data_AF-B4FIC1-F1
#
_entry.id   AF-B4FIC1-F1
#
_cell.length_a   1.000
_cell.length_b   1.000
_cell.length_c   1.000
_cell.angle_alpha   90.00
_cell.angle_beta   90.00
_cell.angle_gamma   90.00
#
_symmetry.space_group_name_H-M   'P 1'
#
loop_
_entity.id
_entity.type
_entity.pdbx_description
1 polymer ?
#
loop_
_entity_poly.entity_id
_entity_poly.type
_entity_poly.pdbx_seq_one_letter_code
_entity_poly.pdbx_strand_id
1 'polypeptide(L)'
;MELCEGGELLDRILARGGRYTEEDAKAIIVQILSVVAFCHLQGVVHRDLKPENFLFTTRDESAPMKLIDFGLSDFIRPDERLNDIVGSAYYVAPEVLHRSYSMEADIWSIGVITYILLCGSRPFWARTESGIFRSVLRADPNFDDSPWPSVSAEAKDFVKRFLNKDYRKRMTAVQALTHPWLRDEQRQIPLDILIFRLVKQYLRATPLKRLALKALSKALSEDELLYLRLQFKLLEPRDGFVSLDNFRAALTRYSTDAMRESRVLEFQHALEPLAYRKMDFEEFCAAAISPYQLEALERWEEIAGTAFQHFEQEGNRVISVEELAQELNLAPTHYSIVQDWIRKSDGKLNFLGFTKFLHGVTIRGSNTRRH
;
A
#
# COMPACT_ATOMS: atom_id res chain seq x y z
N MET A 1 10.70 26.44 13.88
CA MET A 1 11.33 25.36 13.11
C MET A 1 12.75 25.19 13.61
N GLU A 2 13.23 23.95 13.67
CA GLU A 2 14.63 23.61 14.01
C GLU A 2 15.54 23.84 12.80
N LEU A 3 16.76 24.34 13.02
CA LEU A 3 17.73 24.55 11.95
C LEU A 3 18.39 23.22 11.54
N CYS A 4 18.45 22.94 10.24
CA CYS A 4 19.16 21.80 9.66
C CYS A 4 20.36 22.31 8.84
N GLU A 5 21.58 21.97 9.23
CA GLU A 5 22.81 22.51 8.62
C GLU A 5 23.42 21.59 7.55
N GLY A 6 22.82 20.41 7.35
CA GLY A 6 23.34 19.33 6.51
C GLY A 6 22.97 19.40 5.03
N GLY A 7 22.19 20.40 4.62
CA GLY A 7 21.73 20.60 3.25
C GLY A 7 20.61 19.65 2.82
N GLU A 8 20.19 19.79 1.57
CA GLU A 8 19.12 19.00 0.95
C GLU A 8 19.62 17.62 0.50
N LEU A 9 18.72 16.65 0.43
CA LEU A 9 19.01 15.37 -0.22
C LEU A 9 19.39 15.56 -1.69
N LEU A 10 18.77 16.51 -2.39
CA LEU A 10 19.14 16.84 -3.76
C LEU A 10 20.62 17.21 -3.89
N ASP A 11 21.13 18.05 -2.99
CA ASP A 11 22.53 18.48 -3.01
C ASP A 11 23.49 17.30 -2.83
N ARG A 12 23.18 16.38 -1.90
CA ARG A 12 23.99 15.17 -1.71
C ARG A 12 23.95 14.25 -2.94
N ILE A 13 22.79 14.16 -3.61
CA ILE A 13 22.65 13.42 -4.87
C ILE A 13 23.58 14.00 -5.95
N LEU A 14 23.56 15.31 -6.11
CA LEU A 14 24.36 16.02 -7.11
C LEU A 14 25.86 15.97 -6.81
N ALA A 15 26.25 16.13 -5.53
CA ALA A 15 27.65 16.11 -5.11
C ALA A 15 28.36 14.77 -5.37
N ARG A 16 27.62 13.66 -5.34
CA ARG A 16 28.14 12.31 -5.67
C ARG A 16 28.11 11.99 -7.18
N GLY A 17 27.88 12.97 -8.04
CA GLY A 17 27.83 12.79 -9.50
C GLY A 17 26.58 12.02 -9.98
N GLY A 18 25.52 11.99 -9.17
CA GLY A 18 24.22 11.42 -9.54
C GLY A 18 24.12 9.90 -9.48
N ARG A 19 25.04 9.20 -8.81
CA ARG A 19 24.97 7.74 -8.63
C ARG A 19 25.18 7.35 -7.18
N TYR A 20 24.20 6.65 -6.62
CA TYR A 20 24.31 6.02 -5.31
C TYR A 20 24.62 4.54 -5.49
N THR A 21 25.41 3.98 -4.58
CA THR A 21 25.40 2.53 -4.41
C THR A 21 24.03 2.11 -3.90
N GLU A 22 23.64 0.86 -4.12
CA GLU A 22 22.39 0.37 -3.53
C GLU A 22 22.40 0.54 -2.00
N GLU A 23 23.54 0.30 -1.34
CA GLU A 23 23.64 0.42 0.12
C GLU A 23 23.43 1.85 0.62
N ASP A 24 24.03 2.84 -0.04
CA ASP A 24 23.76 4.25 0.27
C ASP A 24 22.29 4.62 0.03
N ALA A 25 21.70 4.12 -1.06
CA ALA A 25 20.30 4.36 -1.39
C ALA A 25 19.37 3.76 -0.32
N LYS A 26 19.66 2.54 0.16
CA LYS A 26 18.89 1.89 1.24
C LYS A 26 18.90 2.74 2.51
N ALA A 27 20.06 3.26 2.92
CA ALA A 27 20.19 4.10 4.12
C ALA A 27 19.31 5.37 4.05
N ILE A 28 19.19 5.98 2.87
CA ILE A 28 18.29 7.12 2.64
C ILE A 28 16.83 6.67 2.64
N ILE A 29 16.50 5.63 1.87
CA ILE A 29 15.11 5.19 1.71
C ILE A 29 14.53 4.71 3.05
N VAL A 30 15.30 4.04 3.90
CA VAL A 30 14.83 3.66 5.24
C VAL A 30 14.40 4.88 6.06
N GLN A 31 15.15 5.98 6.01
CA GLN A 31 14.78 7.21 6.74
C GLN A 31 13.52 7.86 6.15
N ILE A 32 13.43 7.95 4.82
CA ILE A 32 12.24 8.47 4.11
C ILE A 32 10.99 7.65 4.46
N LEU A 33 11.08 6.32 4.39
CA LEU A 33 9.97 5.44 4.71
C LEU A 33 9.56 5.57 6.18
N SER A 34 10.51 5.71 7.10
CA SER A 34 10.24 5.82 8.53
C SER A 34 9.43 7.09 8.85
N VAL A 35 9.83 8.24 8.31
CA VAL A 35 9.10 9.50 8.53
C VAL A 35 7.74 9.51 7.84
N VAL A 36 7.64 8.96 6.62
CA VAL A 36 6.36 8.90 5.88
C VAL A 36 5.40 7.90 6.52
N ALA A 37 5.88 6.74 6.96
CA ALA A 37 5.07 5.78 7.71
C ALA A 37 4.49 6.39 8.98
N PHE A 38 5.28 7.18 9.71
CA PHE A 38 4.79 7.91 10.86
C PHE A 38 3.69 8.90 10.46
N CYS A 39 3.90 9.73 9.43
CA CYS A 39 2.89 10.68 8.94
C CYS A 39 1.58 9.97 8.55
N HIS A 40 1.67 8.88 7.80
CA HIS A 40 0.51 8.09 7.36
C HIS A 40 -0.26 7.49 8.54
N LEU A 41 0.44 7.02 9.59
CA LEU A 41 -0.20 6.58 10.83
C LEU A 41 -0.94 7.71 11.54
N GLN A 42 -0.42 8.94 11.50
CA GLN A 42 -1.12 10.12 12.03
C GLN A 42 -2.27 10.61 11.13
N GLY A 43 -2.48 10.00 9.96
CA GLY A 43 -3.47 10.43 8.97
C GLY A 43 -3.05 11.67 8.18
N VAL A 44 -1.75 11.94 8.08
CA VAL A 44 -1.19 13.05 7.30
C VAL A 44 -0.63 12.53 5.99
N VAL A 45 -0.99 13.17 4.88
CA VAL A 45 -0.39 12.93 3.55
C VAL A 45 0.36 14.17 3.11
N HIS A 46 1.60 14.00 2.70
CA HIS A 46 2.50 15.12 2.42
C HIS A 46 2.20 15.79 1.07
N ARG A 47 1.87 15.00 0.04
CA ARG A 47 1.49 15.42 -1.32
C ARG A 47 2.57 16.10 -2.17
N ASP A 48 3.70 16.50 -1.58
CA ASP A 48 4.84 17.04 -2.32
C ASP A 48 6.19 16.44 -1.89
N LEU A 49 6.28 15.10 -1.81
CA LEU A 49 7.57 14.46 -1.50
C LEU A 49 8.52 14.56 -2.69
N LYS A 50 9.70 15.15 -2.44
CA LYS A 50 10.78 15.33 -3.41
C LYS A 50 12.11 15.49 -2.65
N PRO A 51 13.28 15.26 -3.27
CA PRO A 51 14.57 15.34 -2.58
C PRO A 51 14.83 16.69 -1.88
N GLU A 52 14.31 17.79 -2.40
CA GLU A 52 14.42 19.14 -1.84
C GLU A 52 13.74 19.26 -0.47
N ASN A 53 12.70 18.46 -0.22
CA ASN A 53 11.93 18.49 1.03
C ASN A 53 12.53 17.57 2.12
N PHE A 54 13.71 17.00 1.89
CA PHE A 54 14.44 16.20 2.88
C PHE A 54 15.76 16.88 3.24
N LEU A 55 15.88 17.33 4.48
CA LEU A 55 17.09 17.99 4.99
C LEU A 55 17.86 17.09 5.95
N PHE A 56 19.19 17.18 5.93
CA PHE A 56 20.03 16.54 6.95
C PHE A 56 20.29 17.50 8.11
N THR A 57 20.25 16.98 9.35
CA THR A 57 20.45 17.81 10.55
C THR A 57 21.85 18.41 10.61
N THR A 58 22.87 17.62 10.27
CA THR A 58 24.29 18.02 10.22
C THR A 58 24.92 17.61 8.89
N ARG A 59 26.14 18.08 8.63
CA ARG A 59 26.90 17.73 7.42
C ARG A 59 27.48 16.31 7.45
N ASP A 60 27.34 15.59 8.54
CA ASP A 60 27.85 14.23 8.67
C ASP A 60 27.14 13.28 7.70
N GLU A 61 27.87 12.30 7.17
CA GLU A 61 27.30 11.35 6.21
C GLU A 61 26.15 10.53 6.82
N SER A 62 26.27 10.19 8.11
CA SER A 62 25.27 9.46 8.89
C SER A 62 24.22 10.35 9.56
N ALA A 63 24.20 11.65 9.25
CA ALA A 63 23.27 12.59 9.86
C ALA A 63 21.80 12.14 9.66
N PRO A 64 20.95 12.25 10.70
CA PRO A 64 19.52 12.05 10.55
C PRO A 64 18.90 13.00 9.52
N MET A 65 17.92 12.49 8.79
CA MET A 65 17.11 13.24 7.85
C MET A 65 15.79 13.71 8.48
N LYS A 66 15.35 14.91 8.13
CA LYS A 66 14.06 15.49 8.50
C LYS A 66 13.27 15.84 7.24
N LEU A 67 11.99 15.48 7.24
CA LEU A 67 11.01 15.91 6.25
C LEU A 67 10.54 17.32 6.60
N ILE A 68 10.54 18.22 5.62
CA ILE A 68 10.09 19.61 5.74
C ILE A 68 8.97 19.91 4.75
N ASP A 69 8.43 21.14 4.83
CA ASP A 69 7.45 21.70 3.90
C ASP A 69 6.11 20.95 3.81
N PHE A 70 5.39 20.96 4.94
CA PHE A 70 4.01 20.48 5.03
C PHE A 70 2.99 21.48 4.45
N GLY A 71 3.41 22.49 3.69
CA GLY A 71 2.53 23.54 3.15
C GLY A 71 1.47 23.02 2.17
N LEU A 72 1.75 21.89 1.52
CA LEU A 72 0.80 21.17 0.68
C LEU A 72 0.24 19.92 1.37
N SER A 73 0.52 19.65 2.63
CA SER A 73 0.00 18.44 3.30
C SER A 73 -1.50 18.52 3.56
N ASP A 74 -2.13 17.38 3.83
CA ASP A 74 -3.53 17.33 4.29
C ASP A 74 -3.77 16.18 5.27
N PHE A 75 -4.88 16.29 5.98
CA PHE A 75 -5.40 15.19 6.76
C PHE A 75 -6.31 14.30 5.90
N ILE A 76 -6.14 12.99 6.04
CA ILE A 76 -7.04 12.01 5.45
C ILE A 76 -7.87 11.36 6.53
N ARG A 77 -9.17 11.55 6.42
CA ARG A 77 -10.15 10.85 7.26
C ARG A 77 -10.37 9.43 6.75
N PRO A 78 -10.86 8.50 7.59
CA PRO A 78 -11.20 7.16 7.16
C PRO A 78 -12.12 7.15 5.93
N ASP A 79 -11.71 6.44 4.88
CA ASP A 79 -12.42 6.28 3.60
C ASP A 79 -12.51 7.55 2.73
N GLU A 80 -11.92 8.68 3.14
CA GLU A 80 -11.88 9.91 2.35
C GLU A 80 -10.77 9.88 1.28
N ARG A 81 -11.02 10.53 0.14
CA ARG A 81 -10.05 10.71 -0.94
C ARG A 81 -9.98 12.19 -1.32
N LEU A 82 -8.76 12.66 -1.56
CA LEU A 82 -8.46 14.04 -1.94
C LEU A 82 -8.69 14.24 -3.45
N ASN A 83 -9.03 15.46 -3.85
CA ASN A 83 -9.46 15.78 -5.22
C ASN A 83 -8.71 16.96 -5.89
N ASP A 84 -7.78 17.59 -5.18
CA ASP A 84 -6.95 18.66 -5.74
C ASP A 84 -5.81 18.09 -6.60
N ILE A 85 -5.29 18.89 -7.54
CA ILE A 85 -4.08 18.55 -8.29
C ILE A 85 -2.95 19.41 -7.71
N VAL A 86 -2.10 18.79 -6.90
CA VAL A 86 -0.98 19.43 -6.20
C VAL A 86 0.29 18.59 -6.30
N GLY A 87 1.42 19.17 -5.91
CA GLY A 87 2.73 18.53 -5.90
C GLY A 87 3.55 18.80 -7.16
N SER A 88 4.83 18.47 -7.07
CA SER A 88 5.82 18.74 -8.11
C SER A 88 5.69 17.77 -9.29
N ALA A 89 5.73 18.30 -10.52
CA ALA A 89 5.35 17.56 -11.73
C ALA A 89 6.10 16.24 -11.96
N TYR A 90 7.36 16.12 -11.53
CA TYR A 90 8.14 14.89 -11.70
C TYR A 90 7.79 13.79 -10.69
N TYR A 91 7.19 14.15 -9.55
CA TYR A 91 6.94 13.27 -8.41
C TYR A 91 5.45 12.98 -8.20
N VAL A 92 4.56 13.63 -8.97
CA VAL A 92 3.12 13.50 -8.87
C VAL A 92 2.63 12.10 -9.29
N ALA A 93 1.72 11.53 -8.51
CA ALA A 93 1.13 10.22 -8.78
C ALA A 93 0.02 10.27 -9.85
N PRO A 94 -0.21 9.21 -10.63
CA PRO A 94 -1.26 9.15 -11.65
C PRO A 94 -2.66 9.47 -11.11
N GLU A 95 -2.98 8.99 -9.92
CA GLU A 95 -4.30 9.19 -9.30
C GLU A 95 -4.52 10.60 -8.73
N VAL A 96 -3.45 11.37 -8.48
CA VAL A 96 -3.55 12.81 -8.18
C VAL A 96 -4.06 13.55 -9.42
N LEU A 97 -3.55 13.20 -10.61
CA LEU A 97 -4.04 13.75 -11.89
C LEU A 97 -5.49 13.33 -12.18
N HIS A 98 -5.95 12.21 -11.62
CA HIS A 98 -7.35 11.78 -11.66
C HIS A 98 -8.21 12.35 -10.51
N ARG A 99 -7.64 13.21 -9.65
CA ARG A 99 -8.37 13.85 -8.53
C ARG A 99 -9.01 12.84 -7.58
N SER A 100 -8.36 11.71 -7.35
CA SER A 100 -8.84 10.71 -6.40
C SER A 100 -7.69 9.91 -5.80
N TYR A 101 -7.14 10.42 -4.70
CA TYR A 101 -5.94 9.88 -4.09
C TYR A 101 -5.96 9.95 -2.57
N SER A 102 -5.04 9.21 -1.97
CA SER A 102 -4.80 9.19 -0.53
C SER A 102 -3.29 9.00 -0.29
N MET A 103 -2.90 8.32 0.79
CA MET A 103 -1.51 8.09 1.21
C MET A 103 -0.64 7.43 0.13
N GLU A 104 -1.23 6.62 -0.76
CA GLU A 104 -0.58 6.00 -1.91
C GLU A 104 0.15 6.98 -2.84
N ALA A 105 -0.24 8.27 -2.85
CA ALA A 105 0.41 9.28 -3.68
C ALA A 105 1.83 9.55 -3.21
N ASP A 106 2.04 9.62 -1.89
CA ASP A 106 3.37 9.77 -1.29
C ASP A 106 4.26 8.57 -1.61
N ILE A 107 3.69 7.34 -1.63
CA ILE A 107 4.43 6.12 -1.98
C ILE A 107 4.96 6.18 -3.42
N TRP A 108 4.16 6.70 -4.35
CA TRP A 108 4.62 6.90 -5.72
C TRP A 108 5.79 7.88 -5.78
N SER A 109 5.69 9.01 -5.09
CA SER A 109 6.77 10.01 -5.03
C SER A 109 8.06 9.41 -4.46
N ILE A 110 7.96 8.56 -3.42
CA ILE A 110 9.11 7.80 -2.90
C ILE A 110 9.66 6.87 -3.99
N GLY A 111 8.82 6.17 -4.75
CA GLY A 111 9.26 5.36 -5.89
C GLY A 111 10.04 6.15 -6.94
N VAL A 112 9.62 7.39 -7.23
CA VAL A 112 10.37 8.28 -8.13
C VAL A 112 11.72 8.66 -7.52
N ILE A 113 11.78 8.98 -6.22
CA ILE A 113 13.03 9.28 -5.51
C ILE A 113 13.96 8.06 -5.54
N THR A 114 13.47 6.85 -5.24
CA THR A 114 14.26 5.62 -5.28
C THR A 114 14.79 5.33 -6.67
N TYR A 115 13.96 5.50 -7.71
CA TYR A 115 14.38 5.34 -9.10
C TYR A 115 15.55 6.29 -9.43
N ILE A 116 15.43 7.57 -9.08
CA ILE A 116 16.48 8.57 -9.30
C ILE A 116 17.76 8.22 -8.55
N LEU A 117 17.67 7.76 -7.29
CA LEU A 117 18.85 7.36 -6.52
C LEU A 117 19.63 6.21 -7.18
N LEU A 118 18.91 5.21 -7.72
CA LEU A 118 19.52 4.01 -8.28
C LEU A 118 20.08 4.21 -9.68
N CYS A 119 19.46 5.04 -10.52
CA CYS A 119 19.88 5.18 -11.93
C CYS A 119 20.30 6.59 -12.36
N GLY A 120 20.10 7.60 -11.51
CA GLY A 120 20.45 8.99 -11.80
C GLY A 120 19.55 9.70 -12.82
N SER A 121 18.46 9.06 -13.25
CA SER A 121 17.53 9.62 -14.25
C SER A 121 16.09 9.61 -13.74
N ARG A 122 15.23 10.43 -14.34
CA ARG A 122 13.80 10.51 -13.97
C ARG A 122 13.02 9.41 -14.70
N PRO A 123 12.12 8.68 -14.02
CA PRO A 123 11.35 7.60 -14.66
C PRO A 123 10.37 8.12 -15.70
N PHE A 124 9.90 9.36 -15.55
CA PHE A 124 9.01 10.04 -16.47
C PHE A 124 9.58 11.42 -16.82
N TRP A 125 9.86 11.65 -18.10
CA TRP A 125 10.46 12.89 -18.56
C TRP A 125 9.82 13.37 -19.86
N ALA A 126 9.61 14.68 -19.94
CA ALA A 126 9.33 15.39 -21.18
C ALA A 126 9.79 16.85 -21.07
N ARG A 127 9.82 17.57 -22.19
CA ARG A 127 10.18 18.99 -22.24
C ARG A 127 9.14 19.92 -21.62
N THR A 128 7.90 19.47 -21.49
CA THR A 128 6.79 20.25 -20.93
C THR A 128 6.10 19.47 -19.82
N GLU A 129 5.51 20.20 -18.88
CA GLU A 129 4.73 19.62 -17.78
C GLU A 129 3.61 18.72 -18.29
N SER A 130 2.83 19.17 -19.28
CA SER A 130 1.79 18.34 -19.91
C SER A 130 2.36 17.08 -20.59
N GLY A 131 3.60 17.13 -21.05
CA GLY A 131 4.32 15.95 -21.55
C GLY A 131 4.65 14.97 -20.42
N ILE A 132 5.12 15.47 -19.28
CA ILE A 132 5.42 14.67 -18.09
C ILE A 132 4.13 14.00 -17.59
N PHE A 133 3.03 14.73 -17.45
CA PHE A 133 1.75 14.17 -17.03
C PHE A 133 1.25 13.07 -17.97
N ARG A 134 1.40 13.26 -19.29
CA ARG A 134 1.08 12.19 -20.25
C ARG A 134 1.95 10.95 -20.06
N SER A 135 3.25 11.14 -19.78
CA SER A 135 4.17 10.04 -19.48
C SER A 135 3.77 9.32 -18.19
N VAL A 136 3.48 10.07 -17.11
CA VAL A 136 2.99 9.52 -15.83
C VAL A 136 1.68 8.75 -16.00
N LEU A 137 0.81 9.11 -16.94
CA LEU A 137 -0.44 8.40 -17.16
C LEU A 137 -0.33 7.18 -18.09
N ARG A 138 0.65 7.14 -19.00
CA ARG A 138 0.64 6.20 -20.14
C ARG A 138 1.89 5.35 -20.33
N ALA A 139 3.03 5.81 -19.83
CA ALA A 139 4.29 5.10 -19.98
C ALA A 139 4.65 4.35 -18.70
N ASP A 140 5.39 3.26 -18.87
CA ASP A 140 6.04 2.54 -17.78
C ASP A 140 7.49 3.03 -17.61
N PRO A 141 8.06 2.98 -16.39
CA PRO A 141 9.46 3.29 -16.19
C PRO A 141 10.36 2.29 -16.94
N ASN A 142 11.49 2.79 -17.44
CA ASN A 142 12.49 1.96 -18.11
C ASN A 142 13.37 1.24 -17.06
N PHE A 143 13.50 -0.08 -17.18
CA PHE A 143 14.38 -0.91 -16.35
C PHE A 143 15.38 -1.73 -17.17
N ASP A 144 15.52 -1.43 -18.45
CA ASP A 144 16.35 -2.17 -19.41
C ASP A 144 17.65 -1.43 -19.73
N ASP A 145 17.61 -0.10 -19.80
CA ASP A 145 18.79 0.71 -20.11
C ASP A 145 19.74 0.84 -18.92
N SER A 146 21.03 1.03 -19.21
CA SER A 146 22.07 1.25 -18.20
C SER A 146 21.71 2.40 -17.25
N PRO A 147 21.89 2.24 -15.91
CA PRO A 147 22.58 1.15 -15.22
C PRO A 147 21.68 -0.01 -14.77
N TRP A 148 20.39 -0.05 -15.11
CA TRP A 148 19.45 -1.03 -14.57
C TRP A 148 19.86 -2.49 -14.74
N PRO A 149 20.49 -2.95 -15.85
CA PRO A 149 20.99 -4.32 -15.94
C PRO A 149 21.93 -4.73 -14.80
N SER A 150 22.64 -3.77 -14.17
CA SER A 150 23.55 -4.01 -13.04
C SER A 150 22.90 -3.89 -11.65
N VAL A 151 21.68 -3.36 -11.57
CA VAL A 151 20.92 -3.21 -10.32
C VAL A 151 20.26 -4.55 -9.95
N SER A 152 20.25 -4.89 -8.66
CA SER A 152 19.70 -6.13 -8.13
C SER A 152 18.22 -6.35 -8.49
N ALA A 153 17.79 -7.61 -8.53
CA ALA A 153 16.40 -7.96 -8.81
C ALA A 153 15.47 -7.41 -7.72
N GLU A 154 15.91 -7.47 -6.47
CA GLU A 154 15.18 -7.00 -5.30
C GLU A 154 14.98 -5.48 -5.32
N ALA A 155 15.99 -4.70 -5.75
CA ALA A 155 15.86 -3.26 -5.93
C ALA A 155 14.87 -2.90 -7.05
N LYS A 156 14.92 -3.62 -8.16
CA LYS A 156 13.97 -3.44 -9.27
C LYS A 156 12.55 -3.75 -8.83
N ASP A 157 12.33 -4.86 -8.14
CA ASP A 157 11.03 -5.23 -7.59
C ASP A 157 10.52 -4.16 -6.61
N PHE A 158 11.38 -3.70 -5.71
CA PHE A 158 11.06 -2.64 -4.76
C PHE A 158 10.52 -1.37 -5.47
N VAL A 159 11.21 -0.91 -6.52
CA VAL A 159 10.80 0.27 -7.29
C VAL A 159 9.52 0.00 -8.09
N LYS A 160 9.38 -1.17 -8.73
CA LYS A 160 8.16 -1.56 -9.47
C LYS A 160 6.93 -1.57 -8.57
N ARG A 161 7.08 -2.03 -7.31
CA ARG A 161 6.00 -2.07 -6.32
C ARG A 161 5.59 -0.68 -5.82
N PHE A 162 6.45 0.34 -5.93
CA PHE A 162 6.06 1.75 -5.71
C PHE A 162 5.50 2.43 -6.96
N LEU A 163 6.07 2.17 -8.13
CA LEU A 163 5.68 2.78 -9.40
C LEU A 163 4.57 2.00 -10.13
N ASN A 164 3.72 1.27 -9.40
CA ASN A 164 2.54 0.63 -9.96
C ASN A 164 1.44 1.68 -10.23
N LYS A 165 0.91 1.72 -11.46
CA LYS A 165 -0.15 2.68 -11.81
C LYS A 165 -1.45 2.43 -11.05
N ASP A 166 -1.74 1.17 -10.71
CA ASP A 166 -2.84 0.86 -9.81
C ASP A 166 -2.38 1.08 -8.37
N TYR A 167 -2.81 2.19 -7.78
CA TYR A 167 -2.42 2.58 -6.43
C TYR A 167 -2.75 1.52 -5.37
N ARG A 168 -3.75 0.66 -5.60
CA ARG A 168 -4.14 -0.42 -4.66
C ARG A 168 -3.10 -1.53 -4.58
N LYS A 169 -2.30 -1.67 -5.63
CA LYS A 169 -1.21 -2.65 -5.75
C LYS A 169 0.09 -2.17 -5.10
N ARG A 170 0.20 -0.87 -4.77
CA ARG A 170 1.40 -0.33 -4.13
C ARG A 170 1.53 -0.80 -2.70
N MET A 171 2.77 -1.05 -2.27
CA MET A 171 3.09 -1.24 -0.86
C MET A 171 2.81 0.04 -0.06
N THR A 172 2.58 -0.09 1.24
CA THR A 172 2.72 1.04 2.17
C THR A 172 4.19 1.30 2.50
N ALA A 173 4.47 2.45 3.13
CA ALA A 173 5.80 2.74 3.63
C ALA A 173 6.27 1.70 4.67
N VAL A 174 5.33 1.18 5.49
CA VAL A 174 5.64 0.16 6.50
C VAL A 174 5.95 -1.19 5.87
N GLN A 175 5.16 -1.63 4.89
CA GLN A 175 5.42 -2.87 4.15
C GLN A 175 6.78 -2.81 3.45
N ALA A 176 7.12 -1.66 2.86
CA ALA A 176 8.39 -1.46 2.19
C ALA A 176 9.60 -1.63 3.14
N LEU A 177 9.50 -1.24 4.41
CA LEU A 177 10.56 -1.46 5.40
C LEU A 177 10.86 -2.95 5.65
N THR A 178 9.93 -3.85 5.31
CA THR A 178 10.08 -5.32 5.41
C THR A 178 10.47 -5.99 4.10
N HIS A 179 10.60 -5.21 3.02
CA HIS A 179 10.92 -5.72 1.70
C HIS A 179 12.30 -6.40 1.67
N PRO A 180 12.50 -7.51 0.92
CA PRO A 180 13.81 -8.18 0.80
C PRO A 180 14.99 -7.23 0.52
N TRP A 181 14.80 -6.23 -0.36
CA TRP A 181 15.82 -5.21 -0.66
C TRP A 181 16.30 -4.43 0.58
N LEU A 182 15.40 -4.13 1.52
CA LEU A 182 15.69 -3.40 2.75
C LEU A 182 15.82 -4.32 3.96
N ARG A 183 15.62 -5.64 3.82
CA ARG A 183 15.38 -6.54 4.95
C ARG A 183 16.51 -6.50 5.95
N ASP A 184 16.13 -6.31 7.20
CA ASP A 184 17.00 -6.25 8.37
C ASP A 184 16.21 -6.81 9.55
N GLU A 185 16.64 -7.97 10.07
CA GLU A 185 15.93 -8.70 11.11
C GLU A 185 15.83 -7.94 12.44
N GLN A 186 16.73 -6.96 12.64
CA GLN A 186 16.77 -6.15 13.86
C GLN A 186 15.88 -4.91 13.76
N ARG A 187 15.41 -4.57 12.55
CA ARG A 187 14.63 -3.36 12.32
C ARG A 187 13.23 -3.48 12.89
N GLN A 188 12.92 -2.56 13.80
CA GLN A 188 11.55 -2.34 14.23
C GLN A 188 10.80 -1.56 13.14
N ILE A 189 9.57 -2.00 12.85
CA ILE A 189 8.67 -1.28 11.94
C ILE A 189 7.59 -0.55 12.74
N PRO A 190 7.10 0.61 12.24
CA PRO A 190 5.97 1.28 12.87
C PRO A 190 4.67 0.51 12.64
N LEU A 191 3.64 0.87 13.41
CA LEU A 191 2.28 0.38 13.20
C LEU A 191 1.72 0.94 11.89
N ASP A 192 1.10 0.09 11.08
CA ASP A 192 0.52 0.48 9.79
C ASP A 192 -0.99 0.71 9.89
N ILE A 193 -1.45 1.90 9.50
CA ILE A 193 -2.87 2.25 9.45
C ILE A 193 -3.65 1.38 8.44
N LEU A 194 -2.99 0.76 7.47
CA LEU A 194 -3.59 -0.20 6.54
C LEU A 194 -4.20 -1.40 7.29
N ILE A 195 -3.58 -1.87 8.38
CA ILE A 195 -4.09 -3.01 9.15
C ILE A 195 -5.50 -2.72 9.69
N PHE A 196 -5.71 -1.52 10.23
CA PHE A 196 -7.01 -1.09 10.75
C PHE A 196 -8.07 -1.02 9.64
N ARG A 197 -7.67 -0.55 8.45
CA ARG A 197 -8.54 -0.46 7.28
C ARG A 197 -8.96 -1.83 6.77
N LEU A 198 -8.02 -2.76 6.65
CA LEU A 198 -8.29 -4.11 6.15
C LEU A 198 -9.13 -4.92 7.15
N VAL A 199 -8.79 -4.86 8.45
CA VAL A 199 -9.57 -5.53 9.49
C VAL A 199 -11.00 -5.00 9.55
N LYS A 200 -11.20 -3.67 9.46
CA LYS A 200 -12.53 -3.07 9.33
C LYS A 200 -13.31 -3.63 8.15
N GLN A 201 -12.69 -3.75 6.98
CA GLN A 201 -13.33 -4.30 5.78
C GLN A 201 -13.68 -5.78 5.98
N TYR A 202 -12.77 -6.56 6.55
CA TYR A 202 -12.99 -7.97 6.85
C TYR A 202 -14.14 -8.20 7.83
N LEU A 203 -14.26 -7.38 8.88
CA LEU A 203 -15.37 -7.43 9.85
C LEU A 203 -16.73 -7.12 9.22
N ARG A 204 -16.76 -6.39 8.11
CA ARG A 204 -17.97 -6.12 7.31
C ARG A 204 -18.19 -7.11 6.18
N ALA A 205 -17.18 -7.91 5.86
CA ALA A 205 -17.24 -8.89 4.78
C ALA A 205 -18.21 -10.02 5.12
N THR A 206 -18.83 -10.56 4.08
CA THR A 206 -19.72 -11.71 4.17
C THR A 206 -18.96 -12.98 4.55
N PRO A 207 -19.65 -14.03 5.06
CA PRO A 207 -19.00 -15.30 5.40
C PRO A 207 -18.21 -15.90 4.23
N LEU A 208 -18.75 -15.86 3.00
CA LEU A 208 -18.08 -16.38 1.81
C LEU A 208 -16.80 -15.60 1.50
N LYS A 209 -16.84 -14.27 1.61
CA LYS A 209 -15.68 -13.41 1.40
C LYS A 209 -14.57 -13.67 2.41
N ARG A 210 -14.92 -13.89 3.68
CA ARG A 210 -13.95 -14.26 4.72
C ARG A 210 -13.30 -15.60 4.45
N LEU A 211 -14.06 -16.60 4.01
CA LEU A 211 -13.51 -17.91 3.62
C LEU A 211 -12.55 -17.80 2.43
N ALA A 212 -12.86 -16.96 1.44
CA ALA A 212 -11.96 -16.70 0.32
C ALA A 212 -10.65 -16.03 0.77
N LEU A 213 -10.72 -15.03 1.66
CA LEU A 213 -9.53 -14.37 2.22
C LEU A 213 -8.72 -15.31 3.11
N LYS A 214 -9.37 -16.18 3.88
CA LYS A 214 -8.70 -17.20 4.70
C LYS A 214 -7.96 -18.23 3.84
N ALA A 215 -8.57 -18.65 2.74
CA ALA A 215 -7.92 -19.52 1.76
C ALA A 215 -6.70 -18.83 1.12
N LEU A 216 -6.81 -17.52 0.84
CA LEU A 216 -5.70 -16.71 0.34
C LEU A 216 -4.56 -16.58 1.36
N SER A 217 -4.86 -16.33 2.64
CA SER A 217 -3.81 -16.23 3.67
C SER A 217 -3.08 -17.55 3.90
N LYS A 218 -3.77 -18.69 3.77
CA LYS A 218 -3.16 -20.03 3.90
C LYS A 218 -2.15 -20.35 2.80
N ALA A 219 -2.28 -19.72 1.63
CA ALA A 219 -1.37 -19.92 0.50
C ALA A 219 -0.07 -19.13 0.62
N LEU A 220 0.05 -18.24 1.61
CA LEU A 220 1.23 -17.40 1.80
C LEU A 220 2.35 -18.16 2.50
N SER A 221 3.58 -17.93 2.05
CA SER A 221 4.81 -18.37 2.70
C SER A 221 5.14 -17.57 3.96
N GLU A 222 6.05 -18.08 4.78
CA GLU A 222 6.54 -17.39 5.99
C GLU A 222 7.11 -15.99 5.68
N ASP A 223 7.80 -15.84 4.54
CA ASP A 223 8.37 -14.58 4.09
C ASP A 223 7.28 -13.56 3.73
N GLU A 224 6.18 -14.01 3.11
CA GLU A 224 5.02 -13.16 2.78
C GLU A 224 4.21 -12.80 4.03
N LEU A 225 4.24 -13.65 5.07
CA LEU A 225 3.61 -13.42 6.36
C LEU A 225 4.44 -12.57 7.33
N LEU A 226 5.72 -12.30 7.03
CA LEU A 226 6.62 -11.56 7.91
C LEU A 226 6.05 -10.21 8.34
N TYR A 227 5.57 -9.40 7.38
CA TYR A 227 4.96 -8.10 7.66
C TYR A 227 3.77 -8.23 8.62
N LEU A 228 2.87 -9.20 8.38
CA LEU A 228 1.69 -9.41 9.21
C LEU A 228 2.07 -9.89 10.61
N ARG A 229 3.11 -10.74 10.74
CA ARG A 229 3.63 -11.20 12.03
C ARG A 229 4.17 -10.05 12.86
N LEU A 230 4.91 -9.13 12.23
CA LEU A 230 5.42 -7.93 12.89
C LEU A 230 4.29 -7.01 13.33
N GLN A 231 3.29 -6.76 12.48
CA GLN A 231 2.11 -5.96 12.83
C GLN A 231 1.27 -6.60 13.95
N PHE A 232 1.06 -7.92 13.90
CA PHE A 232 0.36 -8.66 14.96
C PHE A 232 1.07 -8.50 16.30
N LYS A 233 2.40 -8.59 16.33
CA LYS A 233 3.21 -8.38 17.54
C LYS A 233 3.09 -6.96 18.09
N LEU A 234 3.02 -5.93 17.23
CA LEU A 234 2.82 -4.54 17.65
C LEU A 234 1.46 -4.27 18.31
N LEU A 235 0.46 -5.13 18.06
CA LEU A 235 -0.83 -5.10 18.75
C LEU A 235 -0.79 -5.74 20.14
N GLU A 236 0.35 -6.33 20.55
CA GLU A 236 0.57 -6.93 21.86
C GLU A 236 -0.50 -7.99 22.22
N PRO A 237 -0.58 -9.09 21.44
CA PRO A 237 -1.60 -10.13 21.63
C PRO A 237 -1.55 -10.72 23.04
N ARG A 238 -2.72 -10.97 23.62
CA ARG A 238 -2.87 -11.63 24.92
C ARG A 238 -3.32 -13.06 24.70
N ASP A 239 -2.58 -14.01 25.28
CA ASP A 239 -2.78 -15.45 25.11
C ASP A 239 -2.84 -15.91 23.64
N GLY A 240 -2.11 -15.23 22.75
CA GLY A 240 -2.08 -15.51 21.32
C GLY A 240 -3.21 -14.85 20.50
N PHE A 241 -4.00 -13.96 21.10
CA PHE A 241 -5.11 -13.29 20.43
C PHE A 241 -5.05 -11.76 20.52
N VAL A 242 -5.55 -11.08 19.49
CA VAL A 242 -5.81 -9.63 19.50
C VAL A 242 -7.31 -9.35 19.60
N SER A 243 -7.67 -8.31 20.35
CA SER A 243 -9.03 -7.86 20.60
C SER A 243 -9.19 -6.37 20.29
N LEU A 244 -10.40 -5.83 20.35
CA LEU A 244 -10.65 -4.39 20.18
C LEU A 244 -9.77 -3.52 21.09
N ASP A 245 -9.52 -3.96 22.32
CA ASP A 245 -8.70 -3.23 23.28
C ASP A 245 -7.22 -3.16 22.85
N ASN A 246 -6.71 -4.21 22.20
CA ASN A 246 -5.37 -4.21 21.62
C ASN A 246 -5.24 -3.14 20.53
N PHE A 247 -6.20 -3.09 19.60
CA PHE A 247 -6.23 -2.08 18.53
C PHE A 247 -6.35 -0.65 19.09
N ARG A 248 -7.20 -0.44 20.11
CA ARG A 248 -7.35 0.87 20.78
C ARG A 248 -6.09 1.30 21.51
N ALA A 249 -5.47 0.39 22.26
CA ALA A 249 -4.24 0.65 22.99
C ALA A 249 -3.11 1.01 22.02
N ALA A 250 -2.98 0.28 20.91
CA ALA A 250 -1.98 0.55 19.87
C ALA A 250 -2.13 1.96 19.28
N LEU A 251 -3.32 2.37 18.82
CA LEU A 251 -3.53 3.73 18.30
C LEU A 251 -3.27 4.81 19.35
N THR A 252 -3.72 4.58 20.59
CA THR A 252 -3.56 5.56 21.68
C THR A 252 -2.09 5.76 22.01
N ARG A 253 -1.27 4.70 21.97
CA ARG A 253 0.18 4.76 22.22
C ARG A 253 0.92 5.66 21.23
N TYR A 254 0.45 5.73 19.99
CA TYR A 254 1.07 6.54 18.92
C TYR A 254 0.30 7.83 18.62
N SER A 255 -0.65 8.21 19.48
CA SER A 255 -1.48 9.41 19.27
C SER A 255 -0.65 10.68 19.46
N THR A 256 -0.69 11.53 18.44
CA THR A 256 -0.31 12.95 18.54
C THR A 256 -1.55 13.84 18.37
N ASP A 257 -1.38 15.15 18.48
CA ASP A 257 -2.44 16.12 18.16
C ASP A 257 -2.88 16.00 16.69
N ALA A 258 -1.95 15.76 15.76
CA ALA A 258 -2.25 15.53 14.35
C ALA A 258 -3.18 14.33 14.13
N MET A 259 -3.02 13.23 14.88
CA MET A 259 -3.92 12.07 14.80
C MET A 259 -5.34 12.38 15.30
N ARG A 260 -5.47 13.29 16.27
CA ARG A 260 -6.77 13.72 16.77
C ARG A 260 -7.48 14.58 15.73
N GLU A 261 -6.76 15.51 15.11
CA GLU A 261 -7.28 16.37 14.04
C GLU A 261 -7.67 15.59 12.78
N SER A 262 -6.89 14.58 12.42
CA SER A 262 -7.18 13.71 11.26
C SER A 262 -8.39 12.77 11.46
N ARG A 263 -8.92 12.69 12.69
CA ARG A 263 -10.00 11.78 13.07
C ARG A 263 -9.65 10.30 12.82
N VAL A 264 -8.36 9.96 12.73
CA VAL A 264 -7.90 8.57 12.61
C VAL A 264 -8.36 7.72 13.78
N LEU A 265 -8.53 8.31 14.98
CA LEU A 265 -9.08 7.62 16.14
C LEU A 265 -10.51 7.10 15.92
N GLU A 266 -11.26 7.58 14.92
CA GLU A 266 -12.57 7.03 14.57
C GLU A 266 -12.52 5.59 14.05
N PHE A 267 -11.35 5.10 13.61
CA PHE A 267 -11.17 3.68 13.34
C PHE A 267 -11.50 2.81 14.56
N GLN A 268 -11.39 3.32 15.78
CA GLN A 268 -11.77 2.60 16.99
C GLN A 268 -13.26 2.23 17.01
N HIS A 269 -14.14 3.09 16.49
CA HIS A 269 -15.57 2.80 16.35
C HIS A 269 -15.83 1.81 15.23
N ALA A 270 -15.07 1.91 14.14
CA ALA A 270 -15.22 1.00 13.01
C ALA A 270 -14.87 -0.47 13.35
N LEU A 271 -14.12 -0.68 14.44
CA LEU A 271 -13.74 -1.98 14.97
C LEU A 271 -14.66 -2.48 16.11
N GLU A 272 -15.76 -1.79 16.41
CA GLU A 272 -16.76 -2.22 17.41
C GLU A 272 -17.23 -3.69 17.27
N PRO A 273 -17.37 -4.27 16.06
CA PRO A 273 -17.70 -5.70 15.93
C PRO A 273 -16.68 -6.66 16.58
N LEU A 274 -15.47 -6.20 16.93
CA LEU A 274 -14.49 -6.95 17.72
C LEU A 274 -14.73 -6.89 19.23
N ALA A 275 -15.66 -6.08 19.74
CA ALA A 275 -15.86 -5.91 21.19
C ALA A 275 -16.13 -7.24 21.92
N TYR A 276 -16.76 -8.20 21.24
CA TYR A 276 -17.10 -9.52 21.78
C TYR A 276 -16.35 -10.67 21.08
N ARG A 277 -15.28 -10.36 20.33
CA ARG A 277 -14.51 -11.32 19.54
C ARG A 277 -13.01 -11.10 19.76
N LYS A 278 -12.23 -12.11 19.40
CA LYS A 278 -10.76 -12.03 19.35
C LYS A 278 -10.27 -12.76 18.11
N MET A 279 -9.15 -12.33 17.55
CA MET A 279 -8.51 -12.94 16.38
C MET A 279 -7.20 -13.57 16.82
N ASP A 280 -7.01 -14.85 16.52
CA ASP A 280 -5.67 -15.44 16.55
C ASP A 280 -4.86 -14.96 15.34
N PHE A 281 -3.63 -15.45 15.21
CA PHE A 281 -2.75 -15.04 14.11
C PHE A 281 -3.30 -15.46 12.73
N GLU A 282 -3.94 -16.63 12.61
CA GLU A 282 -4.47 -17.11 11.33
C GLU A 282 -5.64 -16.23 10.85
N GLU A 283 -6.58 -15.94 11.74
CA GLU A 283 -7.71 -15.05 11.45
C GLU A 283 -7.25 -13.61 11.20
N PHE A 284 -6.24 -13.14 11.95
CA PHE A 284 -5.63 -11.84 11.70
C PHE A 284 -5.02 -11.76 10.30
N CYS A 285 -4.30 -12.80 9.86
CA CYS A 285 -3.75 -12.85 8.51
C CYS A 285 -4.85 -12.77 7.45
N ALA A 286 -5.93 -13.54 7.60
CA ALA A 286 -7.08 -13.45 6.69
C ALA A 286 -7.71 -12.05 6.68
N ALA A 287 -7.74 -11.37 7.84
CA ALA A 287 -8.31 -10.04 7.99
C ALA A 287 -7.41 -8.88 7.52
N ALA A 288 -6.10 -9.10 7.44
CA ALA A 288 -5.10 -8.05 7.23
C ALA A 288 -4.31 -8.18 5.92
N ILE A 289 -4.69 -9.10 5.03
CA ILE A 289 -4.14 -9.18 3.66
C ILE A 289 -4.87 -8.26 2.69
N SER A 290 -4.14 -7.74 1.69
CA SER A 290 -4.70 -7.02 0.55
C SER A 290 -4.54 -7.86 -0.71
N PRO A 291 -5.63 -8.36 -1.33
CA PRO A 291 -5.55 -9.07 -2.60
C PRO A 291 -4.85 -8.26 -3.70
N TYR A 292 -5.09 -6.95 -3.78
CA TYR A 292 -4.42 -6.08 -4.75
C TYR A 292 -2.90 -6.04 -4.56
N GLN A 293 -2.42 -5.97 -3.32
CA GLN A 293 -0.97 -5.93 -3.06
C GLN A 293 -0.30 -7.30 -3.29
N LEU A 294 -1.03 -8.40 -3.05
CA LEU A 294 -0.57 -9.75 -3.39
C LEU A 294 -0.53 -9.98 -4.90
N GLU A 295 -1.50 -9.42 -5.64
CA GLU A 295 -1.54 -9.45 -7.12
C GLU A 295 -0.37 -8.68 -7.76
N ALA A 296 0.36 -7.88 -6.98
CA ALA A 296 1.56 -7.18 -7.43
C ALA A 296 2.83 -8.04 -7.33
N LEU A 297 2.78 -9.18 -6.65
CA LEU A 297 3.92 -10.09 -6.50
C LEU A 297 4.10 -10.93 -7.76
N GLU A 298 5.36 -11.19 -8.14
CA GLU A 298 5.67 -12.05 -9.30
C GLU A 298 5.06 -13.46 -9.16
N ARG A 299 4.94 -13.96 -7.92
CA ARG A 299 4.39 -15.28 -7.59
C ARG A 299 2.87 -15.32 -7.45
N TRP A 300 2.15 -14.25 -7.83
CA TRP A 300 0.70 -14.17 -7.67
C TRP A 300 -0.05 -15.37 -8.24
N GLU A 301 0.35 -15.90 -9.40
CA GLU A 301 -0.32 -17.05 -10.02
C GLU A 301 -0.23 -18.31 -9.14
N GLU A 302 0.93 -18.56 -8.54
CA GLU A 302 1.15 -19.68 -7.60
C GLU A 302 0.33 -19.51 -6.32
N ILE A 303 0.33 -18.30 -5.76
CA ILE A 303 -0.41 -17.94 -4.54
C ILE A 303 -1.90 -18.11 -4.79
N ALA A 304 -2.42 -17.53 -5.87
CA ALA A 304 -3.84 -17.61 -6.23
C ALA A 304 -4.26 -19.05 -6.51
N GLY A 305 -3.45 -19.83 -7.24
CA GLY A 305 -3.71 -21.23 -7.53
C GLY A 305 -3.82 -22.08 -6.26
N THR A 306 -2.86 -21.93 -5.35
CA THR A 306 -2.85 -22.62 -4.05
C THR A 306 -4.03 -22.19 -3.18
N ALA A 307 -4.32 -20.88 -3.14
CA ALA A 307 -5.46 -20.33 -2.42
C ALA A 307 -6.79 -20.90 -2.94
N PHE A 308 -6.94 -21.05 -4.26
CA PHE A 308 -8.14 -21.63 -4.83
C PHE A 308 -8.31 -23.11 -4.46
N GLN A 309 -7.22 -23.89 -4.36
CA GLN A 309 -7.28 -25.27 -3.88
C GLN A 309 -7.78 -25.35 -2.43
N HIS A 310 -7.29 -24.48 -1.55
CA HIS A 310 -7.82 -24.38 -0.18
C HIS A 310 -9.29 -23.96 -0.16
N PHE A 311 -9.66 -22.99 -1.00
CA PHE A 311 -11.03 -22.51 -1.10
C PHE A 311 -11.98 -23.61 -1.60
N GLU A 312 -11.58 -24.41 -2.58
CA GLU A 312 -12.37 -25.55 -3.09
C GLU A 312 -12.75 -26.55 -1.99
N GLN A 313 -11.86 -26.76 -1.01
CA GLN A 313 -12.06 -27.72 0.08
C GLN A 313 -12.92 -27.15 1.22
N GLU A 314 -12.68 -25.90 1.62
CA GLU A 314 -13.21 -25.35 2.87
C GLU A 314 -14.22 -24.22 2.70
N GLY A 315 -14.35 -23.63 1.50
CA GLY A 315 -15.10 -22.38 1.31
C GLY A 315 -15.98 -22.29 0.06
N ASN A 316 -15.67 -23.04 -1.00
CA ASN A 316 -16.38 -22.94 -2.26
C ASN A 316 -17.70 -23.72 -2.19
N ARG A 317 -18.76 -22.97 -1.89
CA ARG A 317 -20.14 -23.46 -1.82
C ARG A 317 -20.85 -23.23 -3.15
N VAL A 318 -21.91 -24.01 -3.37
CA VAL A 318 -22.87 -23.73 -4.45
C VAL A 318 -23.46 -22.34 -4.22
N ILE A 319 -23.51 -21.52 -5.27
CA ILE A 319 -24.01 -20.15 -5.23
C ILE A 319 -24.71 -19.82 -6.55
N SER A 320 -25.83 -19.10 -6.48
CA SER A 320 -26.51 -18.59 -7.68
C SER A 320 -25.89 -17.29 -8.18
N VAL A 321 -26.21 -16.90 -9.41
CA VAL A 321 -25.78 -15.60 -9.96
C VAL A 321 -26.32 -14.46 -9.11
N GLU A 322 -27.57 -14.57 -8.66
CA GLU A 322 -28.25 -13.58 -7.83
C GLU A 322 -27.58 -13.44 -6.47
N GLU A 323 -27.27 -14.56 -5.80
CA GLU A 323 -26.57 -14.56 -4.52
C GLU A 323 -25.17 -13.96 -4.66
N LEU A 324 -24.40 -14.38 -5.67
CA LEU A 324 -23.04 -13.86 -5.90
C LEU A 324 -23.05 -12.36 -6.22
N ALA A 325 -24.04 -11.90 -6.98
CA ALA A 325 -24.18 -10.49 -7.29
C ALA A 325 -24.56 -9.66 -6.05
N GLN A 326 -25.40 -10.19 -5.16
CA GLN A 326 -25.69 -9.57 -3.86
C GLN A 326 -24.47 -9.51 -2.95
N GLU A 327 -23.67 -10.59 -2.89
CA GLU A 327 -22.39 -10.65 -2.16
C GLU A 327 -21.41 -9.53 -2.61
N LEU A 328 -21.51 -9.12 -3.87
CA LEU A 328 -20.70 -8.06 -4.49
C LEU A 328 -21.39 -6.69 -4.51
N ASN A 329 -22.58 -6.56 -3.94
CA ASN A 329 -23.43 -5.36 -3.97
C ASN A 329 -23.69 -4.84 -5.40
N LEU A 330 -23.88 -5.73 -6.36
CA LEU A 330 -24.19 -5.38 -7.74
C LEU A 330 -25.68 -5.07 -7.90
N ALA A 331 -26.00 -4.08 -8.73
CA ALA A 331 -27.37 -3.86 -9.18
C ALA A 331 -27.82 -4.99 -10.13
N PRO A 332 -29.12 -5.34 -10.17
CA PRO A 332 -29.66 -6.38 -11.07
C PRO A 332 -29.24 -6.27 -12.53
N THR A 333 -29.05 -5.04 -13.04
CA THR A 333 -28.59 -4.76 -14.41
C THR A 333 -27.18 -5.27 -14.71
N HIS A 334 -26.39 -5.61 -13.70
CA HIS A 334 -25.00 -6.02 -13.81
C HIS A 334 -24.76 -7.50 -13.45
N TYR A 335 -25.81 -8.28 -13.23
CA TYR A 335 -25.68 -9.69 -12.80
C TYR A 335 -24.97 -10.56 -13.85
N SER A 336 -25.09 -10.21 -15.14
CA SER A 336 -24.40 -10.92 -16.22
C SER A 336 -22.87 -10.91 -16.09
N ILE A 337 -22.29 -9.94 -15.39
CA ILE A 337 -20.83 -9.83 -15.17
C ILE A 337 -20.29 -11.06 -14.43
N VAL A 338 -21.08 -11.64 -13.52
CA VAL A 338 -20.65 -12.73 -12.65
C VAL A 338 -21.13 -14.10 -13.13
N GLN A 339 -21.87 -14.15 -14.24
CA GLN A 339 -22.41 -15.41 -14.77
C GLN A 339 -21.29 -16.38 -15.15
N ASP A 340 -20.24 -15.89 -15.82
CA ASP A 340 -19.10 -16.69 -16.23
C ASP A 340 -18.13 -17.03 -15.09
N TRP A 341 -18.44 -16.60 -13.86
CA TRP A 341 -17.64 -16.89 -12.68
C TRP A 341 -18.08 -18.19 -12.00
N ILE A 342 -19.27 -18.68 -12.34
CA ILE A 342 -19.88 -19.87 -11.75
C ILE A 342 -19.77 -21.04 -12.73
N ARG A 343 -19.24 -22.18 -12.26
CA ARG A 343 -19.14 -23.42 -13.04
C ARG A 343 -20.53 -24.00 -13.27
N LYS A 344 -20.83 -24.32 -14.54
CA LYS A 344 -22.08 -24.99 -14.93
C LYS A 344 -22.20 -26.42 -14.38
N SER A 345 -21.08 -27.07 -14.04
CA SER A 345 -21.04 -28.46 -13.58
C SER A 345 -21.59 -28.65 -12.17
N ASP A 346 -21.31 -27.71 -11.26
CA ASP A 346 -21.60 -27.86 -9.83
C ASP A 346 -22.12 -26.57 -9.17
N GLY A 347 -22.27 -25.47 -9.90
CA GLY A 347 -22.77 -24.20 -9.37
C GLY A 347 -21.81 -23.50 -8.40
N LYS A 348 -20.53 -23.87 -8.40
CA LYS A 348 -19.48 -23.26 -7.56
C LYS A 348 -18.67 -22.21 -8.32
N LEU A 349 -17.94 -21.34 -7.63
CA LEU A 349 -17.03 -20.41 -8.30
C LEU A 349 -15.92 -21.17 -9.04
N ASN A 350 -15.60 -20.76 -10.26
CA ASN A 350 -14.37 -21.17 -10.94
C ASN A 350 -13.18 -20.30 -10.49
N PHE A 351 -11.97 -20.62 -10.95
CA PHE A 351 -10.75 -19.90 -10.58
C PHE A 351 -10.80 -18.40 -10.92
N LEU A 352 -11.33 -18.05 -12.10
CA LEU A 352 -11.54 -16.65 -12.49
C LEU A 352 -12.52 -15.95 -11.54
N GLY A 353 -13.63 -16.62 -11.21
CA GLY A 353 -14.62 -16.15 -10.27
C GLY A 353 -14.03 -15.89 -8.89
N PHE A 354 -13.24 -16.82 -8.36
CA PHE A 354 -12.53 -16.67 -7.10
C PHE A 354 -11.58 -15.46 -7.09
N THR A 355 -10.70 -15.36 -8.10
CA THR A 355 -9.72 -14.26 -8.18
C THR A 355 -10.38 -12.89 -8.34
N LYS A 356 -11.48 -12.79 -9.11
CA LYS A 356 -12.27 -11.55 -9.20
C LYS A 356 -13.05 -11.27 -7.92
N PHE A 357 -13.62 -12.29 -7.30
CA PHE A 357 -14.34 -12.17 -6.04
C PHE A 357 -13.45 -11.66 -4.91
N LEU A 358 -12.17 -12.07 -4.84
CA LEU A 358 -11.17 -11.55 -3.90
C LEU A 358 -10.99 -10.03 -3.99
N HIS A 359 -11.04 -9.45 -5.20
CA HIS A 359 -10.88 -8.01 -5.41
C HIS A 359 -12.18 -7.22 -5.27
N GLY A 360 -13.34 -7.91 -5.34
CA GLY A 360 -14.64 -7.28 -5.50
C GLY A 360 -14.84 -6.73 -6.92
N VAL A 361 -15.99 -6.11 -7.19
CA VAL A 361 -16.21 -5.43 -8.47
C VAL A 361 -15.84 -3.97 -8.34
N THR A 362 -14.79 -3.55 -9.03
CA THR A 362 -14.58 -2.12 -9.29
C THR A 362 -15.46 -1.74 -10.48
N ILE A 363 -16.71 -1.33 -10.23
CA ILE A 363 -17.49 -0.67 -11.27
C ILE A 363 -16.80 0.66 -11.49
N ARG A 364 -15.97 0.76 -12.54
CA ARG A 364 -15.58 2.07 -13.06
C ARG A 364 -16.88 2.73 -13.46
N GLY A 365 -17.38 3.65 -12.63
CA GLY A 365 -18.47 4.51 -13.00
C GLY A 365 -18.06 5.16 -14.32
N SER A 366 -18.74 4.79 -15.39
CA SER A 366 -18.78 5.61 -16.58
C SER A 366 -19.49 6.90 -16.15
N ASN A 367 -18.74 7.81 -15.51
CA ASN A 367 -19.12 9.20 -15.49
C ASN A 367 -19.14 9.62 -16.95
N THR A 368 -20.34 9.55 -17.49
CA THR A 368 -20.76 10.11 -18.75
C THR A 368 -20.12 11.48 -18.84
N ARG A 369 -19.26 11.64 -19.85
CA ARG A 369 -18.92 12.94 -20.40
C ARG A 369 -20.25 13.67 -20.61
N ARG A 370 -20.55 14.63 -19.74
CA ARG A 370 -21.48 15.70 -20.08
C ARG A 370 -20.61 16.90 -20.44
N HIS A 371 -20.99 17.45 -21.58
CA HIS A 371 -20.23 18.32 -22.49
C HIS A 371 -19.64 19.57 -21.86
#